data_AF-A0A2V2ZMI2-F1
#
_entry.id   AF-A0A2V2ZMI2-F1
#
_cell.length_a   1.000
_cell.length_b   1.000
_cell.length_c   1.000
_cell.angle_alpha   90.00
_cell.angle_beta   90.00
_cell.angle_gamma   90.00
#
_symmetry.space_group_name_H-M   'P 1'
#
loop_
_entity.id
_entity.type
_entity.pdbx_description
1 polymer ?
#
loop_
_entity_poly.entity_id
_entity_poly.type
_entity_poly.pdbx_seq_one_letter_code
_entity_poly.pdbx_strand_id
1 'polypeptide(L)'
;MFFSSWQDIGRVLLIGLLSYASLVLFLRISGKRTLSKMNAFDLVVTVALGSTLATILLNKKISLAEGLTAFALLIGLQYMVAWLSVHSSKCSELIKSNPDLLYYQGSFISSSLSKNRVLEVEVLQAARAQGISSLNDVEAVVLETDGNISVIKKSSSSSSSTLSNVRLEKS
;
A
#
# COMPACT_ATOMS: atom_id res chain seq x y z
N MET A 1 -9.65 -21.17 33.32
CA MET A 1 -9.02 -20.37 34.39
C MET A 1 -9.13 -18.90 34.02
N PHE A 2 -9.68 -18.05 34.88
CA PHE A 2 -9.92 -16.63 34.57
C PHE A 2 -8.64 -15.76 34.61
N PHE A 3 -7.65 -16.10 35.44
CA PHE A 3 -6.27 -15.59 35.35
C PHE A 3 -5.31 -16.47 36.15
N SER A 4 -4.03 -16.50 35.76
CA SER A 4 -3.00 -17.35 36.37
C SER A 4 -2.34 -16.71 37.59
N SER A 5 -2.10 -15.39 37.55
CA SER A 5 -1.59 -14.62 38.69
C SER A 5 -1.79 -13.11 38.48
N TRP A 6 -1.95 -12.34 39.56
CA TRP A 6 -1.98 -10.87 39.51
C TRP A 6 -0.67 -10.25 39.02
N GLN A 7 0.46 -10.95 39.26
CA GLN A 7 1.78 -10.55 38.78
C GLN A 7 1.87 -10.57 37.25
N ASP A 8 1.20 -11.53 36.61
CA ASP A 8 1.13 -11.61 35.15
C ASP A 8 0.36 -10.44 34.55
N ILE A 9 -0.76 -10.06 35.16
CA ILE A 9 -1.56 -8.91 34.74
C ILE A 9 -0.74 -7.62 34.90
N GLY A 10 -0.07 -7.44 36.04
CA GLY A 10 0.81 -6.29 36.28
C GLY A 10 1.95 -6.19 35.27
N ARG A 11 2.58 -7.33 34.93
CA ARG A 11 3.60 -7.39 33.88
C ARG A 11 3.05 -6.97 32.52
N VAL A 12 1.90 -7.51 32.11
CA VAL A 12 1.27 -7.18 30.83
C VAL A 12 0.95 -5.69 30.75
N LEU A 13 0.39 -5.11 31.81
CA LEU A 13 0.11 -3.67 31.88
C LEU A 13 1.39 -2.84 31.71
N LEU A 14 2.45 -3.16 32.46
CA LEU A 14 3.69 -2.38 32.43
C LEU A 14 4.45 -2.53 31.10
N ILE A 15 4.70 -3.76 30.65
CA ILE A 15 5.38 -4.02 29.38
C ILE A 15 4.55 -3.51 28.21
N GLY A 16 3.22 -3.63 28.29
CA GLY A 16 2.32 -3.15 27.26
C GLY A 16 2.33 -1.65 27.12
N LEU A 17 2.29 -0.92 28.24
CA LEU A 17 2.37 0.55 28.22
C LEU A 17 3.69 1.01 27.59
N LEU A 18 4.81 0.41 27.99
CA LEU A 18 6.14 0.72 27.46
C LEU A 18 6.25 0.36 25.98
N SER A 19 5.80 -0.83 25.58
CA SER A 19 5.86 -1.31 24.19
C SER A 19 5.00 -0.44 23.28
N TYR A 20 3.80 -0.07 23.73
CA TYR A 20 2.91 0.83 22.99
C TYR A 20 3.53 2.22 22.85
N ALA A 21 4.05 2.81 23.94
CA ALA A 21 4.71 4.10 23.91
C ALA A 21 5.92 4.11 22.97
N SER A 22 6.75 3.06 23.00
CA SER A 22 7.89 2.89 22.09
C SER A 22 7.45 2.73 20.64
N LEU A 23 6.43 1.93 20.36
CA LEU A 23 5.89 1.76 19.01
C LEU A 23 5.38 3.10 18.45
N VAL A 24 4.59 3.84 19.23
CA VAL A 24 4.11 5.18 18.84
C VAL A 24 5.26 6.14 18.59
N LEU A 25 6.29 6.12 19.45
CA LEU A 25 7.47 6.95 19.29
C LEU A 25 8.24 6.60 18.01
N PHE A 26 8.46 5.32 17.71
CA PHE A 26 9.11 4.90 16.48
C PHE A 26 8.30 5.27 15.22
N LEU A 27 6.97 5.06 15.24
CA LEU A 27 6.09 5.46 14.15
C LEU A 27 6.13 6.98 13.93
N ARG A 28 6.21 7.76 15.01
CA ARG A 28 6.33 9.23 14.94
C ARG A 28 7.66 9.68 14.37
N ILE A 29 8.77 8.99 14.70
CA ILE A 29 10.11 9.25 14.14
C ILE A 29 10.16 8.87 12.65
N SER A 30 9.48 7.78 12.26
CA SER A 30 9.37 7.37 10.85
C SER A 30 8.73 8.44 9.95
N GLY A 31 8.04 9.42 10.56
CA GLY A 31 7.70 10.69 9.93
C GLY A 31 6.34 10.72 9.25
N LYS A 32 5.86 11.94 8.99
CA LYS A 32 4.62 12.20 8.23
C LYS A 32 4.87 11.96 6.75
N ARG A 33 4.89 10.71 6.30
CA ARG A 33 4.73 10.47 4.87
C ARG A 33 3.24 10.56 4.54
N THR A 34 2.92 11.60 3.79
CA THR A 34 1.60 11.93 3.25
C THR A 34 1.02 10.73 2.48
N LEU A 35 0.32 9.84 3.19
CA LEU A 35 -1.10 9.50 3.08
C LEU A 35 -1.82 9.49 1.72
N SER A 36 -1.16 9.43 0.55
CA SER A 36 -1.95 9.30 -0.69
C SER A 36 -2.20 7.88 -1.15
N LYS A 37 -1.26 6.93 -1.03
CA LYS A 37 -1.53 5.51 -1.38
C LYS A 37 -0.59 4.58 -0.60
N MET A 38 -1.09 3.94 0.45
CA MET A 38 -0.34 2.88 1.17
C MET A 38 -0.07 1.75 0.18
N ASN A 39 1.21 1.41 -0.01
CA ASN A 39 1.58 0.25 -0.81
C ASN A 39 1.17 -1.03 -0.04
N ALA A 40 0.90 -2.14 -0.73
CA ALA A 40 0.69 -3.45 -0.08
C ALA A 40 1.78 -3.78 0.95
N PHE A 41 3.00 -3.28 0.72
CA PHE A 41 4.12 -3.36 1.64
C PHE A 41 3.87 -2.69 3.01
N ASP A 42 3.26 -1.49 3.04
CA ASP A 42 2.95 -0.80 4.30
C ASP A 42 1.92 -1.57 5.12
N LEU A 43 0.98 -2.24 4.43
CA LEU A 43 0.01 -3.13 5.06
C LEU A 43 0.71 -4.35 5.69
N VAL A 44 1.63 -5.00 4.95
CA VAL A 44 2.42 -6.12 5.49
C VAL A 44 3.20 -5.71 6.74
N VAL A 45 3.88 -4.55 6.71
CA VAL A 45 4.64 -4.05 7.85
C VAL A 45 3.72 -3.71 9.03
N THR A 46 2.57 -3.08 8.77
CA THR A 46 1.59 -2.75 9.83
C THR A 46 1.08 -4.02 10.53
N VAL A 47 0.75 -5.06 9.75
CA VAL A 47 0.34 -6.36 10.28
C VAL A 47 1.47 -7.02 11.08
N ALA A 48 2.71 -6.95 10.57
CA ALA A 48 3.89 -7.47 11.27
C ALA A 48 4.12 -6.77 12.61
N LEU A 49 4.06 -5.43 12.66
CA LEU A 49 4.20 -4.65 13.88
C LEU A 49 3.12 -5.00 14.92
N GLY A 50 1.86 -5.15 14.49
CA GLY A 50 0.77 -5.59 15.36
C GLY A 50 1.00 -6.99 15.93
N SER A 51 1.44 -7.93 15.09
CA SER A 51 1.78 -9.30 15.50
C SER A 51 2.95 -9.32 16.50
N THR A 52 3.99 -8.53 16.24
CA THR A 52 5.12 -8.37 17.16
C THR A 52 4.69 -7.77 18.50
N LEU A 53 3.85 -6.73 18.50
CA LEU A 53 3.30 -6.15 19.73
C LEU A 53 2.53 -7.17 20.56
N ALA A 54 1.63 -7.94 19.92
CA ALA A 54 0.88 -9.01 20.58
C ALA A 54 1.82 -10.07 21.16
N THR A 55 2.88 -10.43 20.43
CA THR A 55 3.85 -11.43 20.88
C THR A 55 4.64 -10.93 22.10
N ILE A 56 5.07 -9.67 22.14
CA ILE A 56 5.77 -9.08 23.29
C ILE A 56 4.86 -9.05 24.53
N LEU A 57 3.58 -8.75 24.34
CA LEU A 57 2.58 -8.70 25.42
C LEU A 57 2.29 -10.07 26.02
N LEU A 58 2.12 -11.08 25.17
CA LEU A 58 1.61 -12.40 25.57
C LEU A 58 2.72 -13.41 25.86
N ASN A 59 3.88 -13.29 25.23
CA ASN A 59 4.98 -14.23 25.38
C ASN A 59 5.94 -13.80 26.50
N LYS A 60 5.83 -14.48 27.64
CA LYS A 60 6.67 -14.21 28.81
C LYS A 60 8.18 -14.45 28.59
N LYS A 61 8.56 -15.20 27.57
CA LYS A 61 9.97 -15.51 27.26
C LYS A 61 10.66 -14.39 26.48
N ILE A 62 9.90 -13.49 25.87
CA ILE A 62 10.45 -12.38 25.11
C ILE A 62 10.70 -11.21 26.06
N SER A 63 11.92 -10.71 26.04
CA SER A 63 12.31 -9.49 26.74
C SER A 63 11.81 -8.25 25.99
N LEU A 64 11.60 -7.16 26.72
CA LEU A 64 11.24 -5.87 26.11
C LEU A 64 12.31 -5.43 25.10
N ALA A 65 13.59 -5.69 25.38
CA ALA A 65 14.70 -5.33 24.50
C ALA A 65 14.63 -6.05 23.14
N GLU A 66 14.33 -7.35 23.12
CA GLU A 66 14.12 -8.10 21.88
C GLU A 66 12.92 -7.55 21.10
N GLY A 67 11.84 -7.20 21.81
CA GLY A 67 10.66 -6.57 21.22
C GLY A 67 10.95 -5.22 20.57
N LEU A 68 11.67 -4.34 21.27
CA LEU A 68 12.11 -3.05 20.74
C LEU A 68 13.07 -3.20 19.56
N THR A 69 13.95 -4.20 19.60
CA THR A 69 14.85 -4.52 18.49
C THR A 69 14.05 -4.95 17.25
N ALA A 70 13.01 -5.79 17.43
CA ALA A 70 12.13 -6.19 16.35
C ALA A 70 11.37 -4.99 15.74
N PHE A 71 10.83 -4.08 16.57
CA PHE A 71 10.22 -2.85 16.08
C PHE A 71 11.20 -1.97 15.31
N ALA A 72 12.40 -1.73 15.85
CA ALA A 72 13.43 -0.95 15.19
C ALA A 72 13.84 -1.56 13.84
N LEU A 73 13.97 -2.89 13.77
CA LEU A 73 14.28 -3.60 12.53
C LEU A 73 13.16 -3.44 11.49
N LEU A 74 11.91 -3.69 11.88
CA LEU A 74 10.76 -3.59 10.95
C LEU A 74 10.59 -2.17 10.42
N ILE A 75 10.70 -1.16 11.29
CA ILE A 75 10.56 0.24 10.90
C ILE A 75 11.78 0.70 10.09
N GLY A 76 12.98 0.22 10.43
CA GLY A 76 14.21 0.48 9.67
C GLY A 76 14.13 -0.11 8.26
N LEU A 77 13.65 -1.34 8.11
CA LEU A 77 13.41 -1.98 6.82
C LEU A 77 12.34 -1.23 6.02
N GLN A 78 11.25 -0.81 6.68
CA GLN A 78 10.22 0.01 6.03
C GLN A 78 10.81 1.31 5.49
N TYR A 79 11.61 2.01 6.29
CA TYR A 79 12.29 3.23 5.88
C TYR A 79 13.28 2.97 4.73
N MET A 80 14.06 1.89 4.79
CA MET A 80 15.02 1.51 3.75
C MET A 80 14.31 1.25 2.40
N VAL A 81 13.24 0.47 2.41
CA VAL A 81 12.41 0.18 1.22
C VAL A 81 11.80 1.46 0.66
N ALA A 82 11.29 2.32 1.54
CA ALA A 82 10.73 3.63 1.21
C ALA A 82 11.76 4.59 0.59
N TRP A 83 13.01 4.54 1.05
CA TRP A 83 14.13 5.35 0.55
C TRP A 83 14.64 4.82 -0.80
N LEU A 84 14.84 3.51 -0.91
CA LEU A 84 15.24 2.83 -2.15
C LEU A 84 14.22 3.02 -3.27
N SER A 85 12.93 2.98 -2.94
CA SER A 85 11.84 3.20 -3.91
C SER A 85 11.87 4.60 -4.53
N VAL A 86 12.39 5.61 -3.82
CA VAL A 86 12.51 6.98 -4.37
C VAL A 86 13.79 7.17 -5.16
N HIS A 87 14.88 6.49 -4.78
CA HIS A 87 16.18 6.66 -5.42
C HIS A 87 16.42 5.73 -6.62
N SER A 88 15.65 4.65 -6.76
CA SER A 88 15.83 3.66 -7.83
C SER A 88 14.52 3.32 -8.51
N SER A 89 14.41 3.65 -9.80
CA SER A 89 13.25 3.31 -10.63
C SER A 89 13.04 1.79 -10.74
N LYS A 90 14.12 0.99 -10.74
CA LYS A 90 14.03 -0.48 -10.73
C LYS A 90 13.48 -1.03 -9.41
N CYS A 91 13.87 -0.41 -8.29
CA CYS A 91 13.35 -0.78 -6.97
C CYS A 91 11.89 -0.36 -6.84
N SER A 92 11.54 0.83 -7.33
CA SER A 92 10.16 1.26 -7.46
C SER A 92 9.35 0.29 -8.32
N GLU A 93 9.82 -0.15 -9.48
CA GLU A 93 9.10 -1.10 -10.36
C GLU A 93 8.97 -2.51 -9.75
N LEU A 94 9.93 -2.93 -8.93
CA LEU A 94 9.86 -4.21 -8.21
C LEU A 94 8.90 -4.16 -7.01
N ILE A 95 8.83 -3.02 -6.32
CA ILE A 95 8.05 -2.84 -5.09
C ILE A 95 6.65 -2.28 -5.36
N LYS A 96 6.50 -1.50 -6.44
CA LYS A 96 5.27 -0.86 -6.90
C LYS A 96 5.07 -1.27 -8.36
N SER A 97 3.95 -1.92 -8.65
CA SER A 97 3.55 -2.14 -10.04
C SER A 97 3.47 -0.78 -10.77
N ASN A 98 3.89 -0.72 -12.03
CA ASN A 98 3.67 0.48 -12.84
C ASN A 98 2.19 0.59 -13.21
N PRO A 99 1.67 1.83 -13.39
CA PRO A 99 0.32 1.99 -13.91
C PRO A 99 0.26 1.46 -15.34
N ASP A 100 -0.78 0.69 -15.63
CA ASP A 100 -0.98 0.02 -16.91
C ASP A 100 -2.29 0.52 -17.54
N LEU A 101 -2.28 0.85 -18.84
CA LEU A 101 -3.49 1.23 -19.56
C LEU A 101 -4.36 0.00 -19.81
N LEU A 102 -5.64 0.09 -19.45
CA LEU A 102 -6.65 -0.95 -19.68
C LEU A 102 -7.52 -0.63 -20.91
N TYR A 103 -7.76 0.65 -21.15
CA TYR A 103 -8.55 1.15 -22.28
C TYR A 103 -7.94 2.46 -22.77
N TYR A 104 -7.82 2.63 -24.09
CA TYR A 104 -7.29 3.84 -24.70
C TYR A 104 -7.95 4.12 -26.04
N GLN A 105 -8.39 5.36 -26.25
CA GLN A 105 -8.90 5.86 -27.54
C GLN A 105 -9.92 4.95 -28.25
N GLY A 106 -10.88 4.38 -27.51
CA GLY A 106 -11.93 3.55 -28.12
C GLY A 106 -11.73 2.05 -27.94
N SER A 107 -10.53 1.59 -27.60
CA SER A 107 -10.17 0.17 -27.61
C SER A 107 -9.68 -0.32 -26.26
N PHE A 108 -10.13 -1.53 -25.89
CA PHE A 108 -9.56 -2.26 -24.76
C PHE A 108 -8.17 -2.80 -25.11
N ILE A 109 -7.26 -2.77 -24.14
CA ILE A 109 -5.92 -3.32 -24.29
C ILE A 109 -5.90 -4.72 -23.69
N SER A 110 -6.26 -5.73 -24.50
CA SER A 110 -6.44 -7.11 -24.02
C SER A 110 -5.19 -7.73 -23.39
N SER A 111 -3.98 -7.34 -23.84
CA SER A 111 -2.72 -7.78 -23.22
C SER A 111 -2.61 -7.30 -21.78
N SER A 112 -2.92 -6.03 -21.54
CA SER A 112 -2.89 -5.39 -20.23
C SER A 112 -3.96 -5.94 -19.28
N LEU A 113 -5.19 -6.13 -19.79
CA LEU A 113 -6.28 -6.78 -19.05
C LEU A 113 -5.90 -8.19 -18.60
N SER A 114 -5.35 -9.00 -19.51
CA SER A 114 -4.94 -10.39 -19.21
C SER A 114 -3.76 -10.44 -18.23
N LYS A 115 -2.76 -9.59 -18.43
CA LYS A 115 -1.57 -9.48 -17.57
C LYS A 115 -1.95 -9.12 -16.13
N ASN A 116 -2.87 -8.16 -15.97
CA ASN A 116 -3.30 -7.67 -14.66
C ASN A 116 -4.51 -8.42 -14.09
N ARG A 117 -5.01 -9.44 -14.78
CA ARG A 117 -6.19 -10.24 -14.40
C ARG A 117 -7.44 -9.39 -14.17
N VAL A 118 -7.61 -8.33 -14.97
CA VAL A 118 -8.76 -7.43 -14.93
C VAL A 118 -9.71 -7.79 -16.06
N LEU A 119 -11.00 -7.89 -15.76
CA LEU A 119 -12.05 -8.14 -16.74
C LEU A 119 -12.58 -6.81 -17.30
N GLU A 120 -13.08 -6.81 -18.55
CA GLU A 120 -13.69 -5.62 -19.17
C GLU A 120 -14.88 -5.06 -18.34
N VAL A 121 -15.60 -5.93 -17.64
CA VAL A 121 -16.71 -5.53 -16.74
C VAL A 121 -16.24 -4.64 -15.60
N GLU A 122 -15.01 -4.80 -15.13
CA GLU A 122 -14.42 -3.96 -14.06
C GLU A 122 -14.08 -2.57 -14.59
N VAL A 123 -13.61 -2.47 -15.84
CA VAL A 123 -13.42 -1.19 -16.53
C VAL A 123 -14.76 -0.47 -16.72
N LEU A 124 -15.79 -1.19 -17.16
CA LEU A 124 -17.15 -0.64 -17.28
C LEU A 124 -17.73 -0.22 -15.92
N GLN A 125 -17.42 -0.95 -14.85
CA GLN A 125 -17.84 -0.60 -13.49
C GLN A 125 -17.15 0.66 -13.00
N ALA A 126 -15.85 0.82 -13.26
CA ALA A 126 -15.11 2.03 -12.91
C ALA A 126 -15.67 3.26 -13.64
N ALA A 127 -16.01 3.14 -14.93
CA ALA A 127 -16.65 4.22 -15.69
C ALA A 127 -18.03 4.59 -15.09
N ARG A 128 -18.87 3.60 -14.77
CA ARG A 128 -20.18 3.82 -14.12
C ARG A 128 -20.05 4.48 -12.75
N ALA A 129 -19.05 4.10 -11.96
CA ALA A 129 -18.80 4.70 -10.64
C ALA A 129 -18.47 6.20 -10.75
N GLN A 130 -17.94 6.67 -11.89
CA GLN A 130 -17.73 8.09 -12.17
C GLN A 130 -18.91 8.78 -12.88
N GLY A 131 -20.06 8.12 -12.96
CA GLY A 131 -21.27 8.64 -13.61
C GLY A 131 -21.18 8.69 -15.13
N ILE A 132 -20.27 7.93 -15.75
CA ILE A 132 -20.11 7.86 -17.20
C ILE A 132 -20.98 6.73 -17.74
N SER A 133 -21.90 7.05 -18.64
CA SER A 133 -22.81 6.08 -19.26
C SER A 133 -22.26 5.41 -20.51
N SER A 134 -21.24 6.00 -21.15
CA SER A 134 -20.65 5.49 -22.39
C SER A 134 -19.12 5.59 -22.38
N LEU A 135 -18.44 4.51 -22.78
CA LEU A 135 -16.98 4.53 -22.95
C LEU A 135 -16.54 5.45 -24.10
N ASN A 136 -17.45 5.87 -24.99
CA ASN A 136 -17.11 6.83 -26.03
C ASN A 136 -16.67 8.19 -25.46
N ASP A 137 -17.08 8.54 -24.24
CA ASP A 137 -16.70 9.76 -23.53
C ASP A 137 -15.38 9.59 -22.74
N VAL A 138 -14.82 8.39 -22.74
CA VAL A 138 -13.58 8.03 -22.03
C VAL A 138 -12.41 8.07 -23.00
N GLU A 139 -11.35 8.78 -22.63
CA GLU A 139 -10.09 8.82 -23.36
C GLU A 139 -9.20 7.65 -22.96
N ALA A 140 -9.10 7.40 -21.66
CA ALA A 140 -8.24 6.38 -21.10
C ALA A 140 -8.82 5.80 -19.81
N VAL A 141 -8.54 4.51 -19.56
CA VAL A 141 -8.71 3.87 -18.26
C VAL A 141 -7.38 3.27 -17.86
N VAL A 142 -6.92 3.59 -16.66
CA VAL A 142 -5.60 3.21 -16.15
C VAL A 142 -5.77 2.41 -14.87
N LEU A 143 -5.13 1.25 -14.82
CA LEU A 143 -4.92 0.52 -13.57
C LEU A 143 -3.77 1.19 -12.83
N GLU A 144 -4.06 1.73 -11.66
CA GLU A 144 -3.08 2.38 -10.82
C GLU A 144 -2.25 1.37 -10.02
N THR A 145 -1.12 1.85 -9.50
CA THR A 145 -0.17 1.03 -8.72
C THR A 145 -0.74 0.44 -7.42
N ASP A 146 -1.85 1.00 -6.93
CA ASP A 146 -2.60 0.54 -5.76
C ASP A 146 -3.78 -0.38 -6.12
N GLY A 147 -3.93 -0.76 -7.40
CA GLY A 147 -5.02 -1.59 -7.88
C GLY A 147 -6.34 -0.85 -8.11
N ASN A 148 -6.39 0.46 -7.85
CA ASN A 148 -7.54 1.28 -8.21
C ASN A 148 -7.58 1.52 -9.73
N ILE A 149 -8.79 1.68 -10.27
CA ILE A 149 -8.99 1.99 -11.69
C ILE A 149 -9.35 3.47 -11.83
N SER A 150 -8.50 4.22 -12.50
CA SER A 150 -8.70 5.63 -12.83
C SER A 150 -9.33 5.77 -14.21
N VAL A 151 -10.34 6.62 -14.36
CA VAL A 151 -10.99 6.93 -15.64
C VAL A 151 -10.71 8.37 -16.03
N ILE A 152 -10.22 8.58 -17.25
CA ILE A 152 -9.91 9.89 -17.82
C ILE A 152 -10.91 10.15 -18.94
N LYS A 153 -11.71 11.21 -18.79
CA LYS A 153 -12.69 11.65 -19.79
C LYS A 153 -11.99 12.39 -20.92
N LYS A 154 -12.53 12.30 -22.14
CA LYS A 154 -12.07 13.12 -23.27
C LYS A 154 -12.25 14.60 -22.93
N SER A 155 -11.17 15.37 -23.05
CA SER A 155 -11.20 16.84 -22.91
C SER A 155 -10.88 17.50 -24.25
N SER A 156 -11.51 18.64 -24.53
CA SER A 156 -11.21 19.47 -25.71
C SER A 156 -9.91 20.26 -25.59
N SER A 157 -9.30 20.35 -24.40
CA SER A 157 -8.00 20.98 -24.16
C SER A 157 -6.93 19.91 -23.97
N SER A 158 -6.19 19.60 -25.05
CA SER A 158 -5.13 18.60 -25.07
C SER A 158 -3.92 19.06 -24.26
N SER A 159 -3.81 18.57 -23.02
CA SER A 159 -2.52 18.43 -22.34
C SER A 159 -2.56 17.15 -21.51
N SER A 160 -2.21 16.03 -22.13
CA SER A 160 -2.20 14.68 -21.52
C SER A 160 -1.02 14.46 -20.55
N SER A 161 -0.67 15.47 -19.75
CA SER A 161 0.48 15.42 -18.81
C SER A 161 0.36 14.30 -17.79
N THR A 162 -0.88 13.91 -17.44
CA THR A 162 -1.19 12.83 -16.50
C THR A 162 -1.00 11.42 -17.06
N LEU A 163 -0.82 11.27 -18.37
CA LEU A 163 -0.53 9.97 -19.01
C LEU A 163 0.97 9.71 -19.25
N SER A 164 1.83 10.67 -18.90
CA SER A 164 3.27 10.64 -19.20
C SER A 164 4.03 9.48 -18.55
N ASN A 165 3.53 8.94 -17.44
CA ASN A 165 4.11 7.83 -16.69
C ASN A 165 3.43 6.48 -16.98
N VAL A 166 2.50 6.41 -17.93
CA VAL A 166 1.74 5.20 -18.23
C VAL A 166 2.37 4.45 -19.41
N ARG A 167 2.58 3.14 -19.23
CA ARG A 167 3.24 2.32 -20.24
C ARG A 167 2.29 2.07 -21.41
N LEU A 168 2.58 2.70 -22.56
CA LEU A 168 1.95 2.35 -23.83
C LEU A 168 2.72 1.15 -24.39
N GLU A 169 2.16 -0.06 -24.32
CA GLU A 169 2.65 -1.13 -25.18
C GLU A 169 2.30 -0.76 -26.62
N LYS A 170 3.32 -0.51 -27.43
CA LYS A 170 3.16 -0.45 -28.88
C LYS A 170 2.76 -1.85 -29.35
N SER A 171 1.62 -1.91 -30.03
CA SER A 171 1.16 -3.07 -30.79
C SER A 171 2.21 -3.60 -31.75
#